data_AF-A0A7W5F711-F1
#
_entry.id   AF-A0A7W5F711-F1
#
_cell.length_a   1.000
_cell.length_b   1.000
_cell.length_c   1.000
_cell.angle_alpha   90.00
_cell.angle_beta   90.00
_cell.angle_gamma   90.00
#
_symmetry.space_group_name_H-M   'P 1'
#
loop_
_entity.id
_entity.type
_entity.pdbx_description
1 polymer ?
#
loop_
_entity_poly.entity_id
_entity_poly.type
_entity_poly.pdbx_seq_one_letter_code
_entity_poly.pdbx_strand_id
1 'polypeptide(L)'
;MRLHWQLDLGLPHPLCNHPIFDLAGNHIGTPDLLDVEAGVVGEYDGGLHLAGERRAGDIQRESLFRRSGLEYVTMTSIDRRDPTRFLRRTQEARERALRFRPERRWTVDPPNWWTPTVTVEQRRSLTAAQRERFLKNRAA
;
A
#
# COMPACT_ATOMS: atom_id res chain seq x y z
N MET A 1 -6.76 3.75 -9.64
CA MET A 1 -5.85 4.40 -8.69
C MET A 1 -4.48 4.75 -9.27
N ARG A 2 -3.65 3.80 -9.75
CA ARG A 2 -2.29 4.11 -10.27
C ARG A 2 -2.26 5.18 -11.37
N LEU A 3 -3.15 5.10 -12.36
CA LEU A 3 -3.22 6.07 -13.44
C LEU A 3 -3.57 7.47 -12.94
N HIS A 4 -4.49 7.60 -11.98
CA HIS A 4 -4.81 8.88 -11.36
C HIS A 4 -3.59 9.51 -10.66
N TRP A 5 -2.77 8.67 -10.03
CA TRP A 5 -1.52 9.12 -9.40
C TRP A 5 -0.53 9.71 -10.40
N GLN A 6 -0.38 9.06 -11.56
CA GLN A 6 0.62 9.43 -12.56
C GLN A 6 0.13 10.54 -13.51
N LEU A 7 -1.09 10.42 -14.02
CA LEU A 7 -1.61 11.26 -15.09
C LEU A 7 -2.32 12.50 -14.54
N ASP A 8 -3.18 12.33 -13.53
CA ASP A 8 -3.98 13.45 -13.01
C ASP A 8 -3.22 14.28 -11.96
N LEU A 9 -2.38 13.64 -11.14
CA LEU A 9 -1.54 14.35 -10.16
C LEU A 9 -0.12 14.66 -10.66
N GLY A 10 0.30 14.09 -11.81
CA GLY A 10 1.65 14.29 -12.35
C GLY A 10 2.78 13.79 -11.43
N LEU A 11 2.49 12.83 -10.54
CA LEU A 11 3.45 12.37 -9.53
C LEU A 11 4.38 11.27 -10.07
N PRO A 12 5.54 11.06 -9.41
CA PRO A 12 6.42 9.93 -9.71
C PRO A 12 5.68 8.58 -9.66
N HIS A 13 6.24 7.58 -10.32
CA HIS A 13 5.65 6.24 -10.40
C HIS A 13 5.57 5.62 -8.99
N PRO A 14 4.37 5.40 -8.43
CA PRO A 14 4.25 4.73 -7.15
C PRO A 14 4.64 3.26 -7.31
N LEU A 15 5.23 2.68 -6.26
CA LEU A 15 5.40 1.24 -6.20
C LEU A 15 4.04 0.58 -6.00
N CYS A 16 3.78 -0.51 -6.73
CA CYS A 16 2.51 -1.21 -6.67
C CYS A 16 2.67 -2.54 -5.94
N ASN A 17 1.78 -2.83 -4.99
CA ASN A 17 1.78 -4.11 -4.26
C ASN A 17 3.16 -4.46 -3.66
N HIS A 18 3.90 -3.44 -3.22
CA HIS A 18 5.25 -3.61 -2.71
C HIS A 18 5.20 -3.74 -1.18
N PRO A 19 5.79 -4.79 -0.57
CA PRO A 19 5.82 -4.91 0.88
C PRO A 19 6.62 -3.77 1.51
N ILE A 20 6.15 -3.32 2.67
CA ILE A 20 6.77 -2.30 3.50
C ILE A 20 7.12 -2.95 4.85
N PHE A 21 8.32 -2.67 5.32
CA PHE A 21 8.84 -3.17 6.58
C PHE A 21 9.22 -2.02 7.51
N ASP A 22 9.19 -2.26 8.81
CA ASP A 22 9.86 -1.38 9.76
C ASP A 22 11.39 -1.59 9.70
N LEU A 23 12.15 -0.76 10.40
CA LEU A 23 13.62 -0.86 10.42
C LEU A 23 14.14 -2.10 11.16
N ALA A 24 13.29 -2.79 11.93
CA ALA A 24 13.63 -4.07 12.56
C ALA A 24 13.32 -5.27 11.64
N GLY A 25 12.76 -5.04 10.46
CA GLY A 25 12.39 -6.04 9.48
C GLY A 25 10.99 -6.63 9.67
N ASN A 26 10.17 -6.12 10.58
CA ASN A 26 8.79 -6.58 10.70
C ASN A 26 7.96 -6.07 9.53
N HIS A 27 7.09 -6.92 8.98
CA HIS A 27 6.19 -6.55 7.89
C HIS A 27 5.08 -5.62 8.42
N ILE A 28 5.04 -4.39 7.89
CA ILE A 28 3.99 -3.41 8.21
C ILE A 28 2.74 -3.69 7.39
N GLY A 29 2.93 -3.93 6.09
CA GLY A 29 1.83 -4.15 5.15
C GLY A 29 2.30 -4.12 3.69
N THR A 30 1.40 -4.46 2.78
CA THR A 30 1.64 -4.44 1.33
C THR A 30 0.51 -3.67 0.67
N PRO A 31 0.65 -2.34 0.51
CA PRO A 31 -0.43 -1.53 -0.02
C PRO A 31 -0.55 -1.65 -1.54
N ASP A 32 -1.71 -1.27 -2.07
CA ASP A 32 -1.91 -1.15 -3.51
C ASP A 32 -0.90 -0.21 -4.16
N LEU A 33 -0.65 0.96 -3.55
CA LEU A 33 0.30 1.97 -4.01
C LEU A 33 1.14 2.55 -2.87
N LEU A 34 2.40 2.88 -3.18
CA LEU A 34 3.32 3.61 -2.31
C LEU A 34 4.07 4.70 -3.10
N ASP A 35 3.87 5.96 -2.72
CA ASP A 35 4.79 7.05 -3.06
C ASP A 35 5.99 6.98 -2.09
N VAL A 36 7.11 6.47 -2.59
CA VAL A 36 8.33 6.31 -1.79
C VAL A 36 8.98 7.64 -1.49
N GLU A 37 8.80 8.67 -2.30
CA GLU A 37 9.44 9.97 -2.05
C GLU A 37 8.76 10.65 -0.84
N ALA A 38 7.44 10.77 -0.90
CA ALA A 38 6.68 11.47 0.12
C ALA A 38 6.31 10.59 1.32
N GLY A 39 6.30 9.26 1.17
CA GLY A 39 5.80 8.35 2.19
C GLY A 39 4.28 8.38 2.30
N VAL A 40 3.60 8.22 1.16
CA VAL A 40 2.13 8.14 1.08
C VAL A 40 1.71 6.78 0.57
N VAL A 41 0.86 6.10 1.32
CA VAL A 41 0.20 4.84 0.97
C VAL A 41 -1.17 5.13 0.36
N GLY A 42 -1.47 4.50 -0.78
CA GLY A 42 -2.78 4.51 -1.40
C GLY A 42 -3.39 3.12 -1.42
N GLU A 43 -4.64 2.99 -0.97
CA GLU A 43 -5.39 1.73 -0.94
C GLU A 43 -6.76 1.89 -1.63
N TYR A 44 -7.22 0.85 -2.32
CA TYR A 44 -8.57 0.83 -2.89
C TYR A 44 -9.55 0.05 -2.01
N ASP A 45 -10.56 0.74 -1.49
CA ASP A 45 -11.71 0.13 -0.83
C ASP A 45 -12.79 -0.18 -1.85
N GLY A 46 -12.72 -1.40 -2.39
CA GLY A 46 -13.74 -1.97 -3.25
C GLY A 46 -14.98 -2.32 -2.45
N GLY A 47 -15.84 -1.32 -2.24
CA GLY A 47 -17.03 -1.40 -1.40
C GLY A 47 -17.76 -2.75 -1.45
N LEU A 48 -17.48 -3.59 -0.46
CA LEU A 48 -18.26 -4.76 -0.10
C LEU A 48 -18.58 -4.64 1.38
N HIS A 49 -19.76 -4.09 1.67
CA HIS A 49 -20.33 -3.83 3.00
C HIS A 49 -20.68 -5.10 3.79
N LEU A 50 -19.80 -6.10 3.87
CA LEU A 50 -20.10 -7.34 4.61
C LEU A 50 -18.96 -7.73 5.56
N ALA A 51 -19.33 -7.76 6.85
CA ALA A 51 -18.64 -8.24 8.05
C ALA A 51 -17.63 -7.28 8.71
N GLY A 52 -17.95 -6.84 9.94
CA GLY A 52 -17.16 -5.90 10.75
C GLY A 52 -15.72 -6.32 11.04
N GLU A 53 -15.36 -7.59 10.86
CA GLU A 53 -13.98 -8.09 10.94
C GLU A 53 -13.07 -7.48 9.86
N ARG A 54 -13.57 -7.31 8.62
CA ARG A 54 -12.81 -6.64 7.55
C ARG A 54 -12.53 -5.18 7.90
N ARG A 55 -13.54 -4.49 8.42
CA ARG A 55 -13.43 -3.10 8.86
C ARG A 55 -12.43 -2.94 10.01
N ALA A 56 -12.42 -3.86 10.97
CA ALA A 56 -11.42 -3.86 12.04
C ALA A 56 -9.99 -4.07 11.49
N GLY A 57 -9.83 -4.99 10.54
CA GLY A 57 -8.55 -5.21 9.85
C GLY A 57 -8.06 -3.99 9.06
N ASP A 58 -8.96 -3.28 8.38
CA ASP A 58 -8.61 -2.05 7.63
C ASP A 58 -8.19 -0.92 8.56
N ILE A 59 -8.91 -0.72 9.68
CA ILE A 59 -8.53 0.25 10.72
C ILE A 59 -7.15 -0.09 11.30
N GLN A 60 -6.90 -1.38 11.59
CA GLN A 60 -5.60 -1.82 12.10
C GLN A 60 -4.49 -1.56 11.08
N ARG A 61 -4.72 -1.87 9.80
CA ARG A 61 -3.75 -1.66 8.72
C ARG A 61 -3.42 -0.18 8.55
N GLU A 62 -4.43 0.68 8.47
CA GLU A 62 -4.22 2.14 8.42
C GLU A 62 -3.40 2.60 9.62
N SER A 63 -3.74 2.13 10.82
CA SER A 63 -3.04 2.49 12.05
C SER A 63 -1.56 2.08 12.05
N LEU A 64 -1.23 0.92 11.48
CA LEU A 64 0.15 0.44 11.36
C LEU A 64 0.98 1.33 10.41
N PHE A 65 0.43 1.69 9.24
CA PHE A 65 1.09 2.61 8.33
C PHE A 65 1.32 3.97 8.97
N ARG A 66 0.28 4.56 9.58
CA ARG A 66 0.39 5.87 10.24
C ARG A 66 1.38 5.89 11.38
N ARG A 67 1.40 4.85 12.23
CA ARG A 67 2.39 4.72 13.33
C ARG A 67 3.82 4.65 12.82
N SER A 68 4.02 4.13 11.61
CA SER A 68 5.33 4.05 10.95
C SER A 68 5.75 5.38 10.30
N GLY A 69 4.90 6.42 10.34
CA GLY A 69 5.16 7.72 9.72
C GLY A 69 4.76 7.80 8.25
N LEU A 70 3.94 6.86 7.76
CA LEU A 70 3.34 6.92 6.43
C LEU A 70 2.01 7.67 6.49
N GLU A 71 1.76 8.51 5.51
CA GLU A 71 0.42 9.00 5.23
C GLU A 71 -0.39 7.91 4.53
N TYR A 72 -1.71 7.94 4.73
CA TYR A 72 -2.61 6.93 4.22
C TYR A 72 -3.82 7.59 3.55
N VAL A 73 -4.11 7.18 2.32
CA VAL A 73 -5.27 7.63 1.55
C VAL A 73 -6.01 6.45 0.95
N THR A 74 -7.34 6.49 1.04
CA THR A 74 -8.22 5.46 0.48
C THR A 74 -8.98 6.01 -0.71
N MET A 75 -8.98 5.25 -1.82
CA MET A 75 -9.88 5.40 -2.94
C MET A 75 -11.08 4.48 -2.74
N THR A 76 -12.27 5.05 -2.61
CA THR A 76 -13.51 4.26 -2.49
C THR A 76 -14.11 3.93 -3.86
N SER A 77 -15.12 3.06 -3.88
CA SER A 77 -15.92 2.79 -5.08
C SER A 77 -16.61 4.05 -5.65
N ILE A 78 -16.93 5.04 -4.80
CA ILE A 78 -17.48 6.33 -5.22
C ILE A 78 -16.41 7.17 -5.92
N ASP A 79 -15.19 7.22 -5.35
CA ASP A 79 -14.06 7.95 -5.95
C ASP A 79 -13.66 7.37 -7.32
N ARG A 80 -14.00 6.11 -7.60
CA ARG A 80 -13.78 5.51 -8.93
C ARG A 80 -14.64 6.15 -10.03
N ARG A 81 -15.84 6.65 -9.68
CA ARG A 81 -16.73 7.31 -10.64
C ARG A 81 -16.35 8.79 -10.83
N ASP A 82 -15.91 9.43 -9.76
CA ASP A 82 -15.39 10.80 -9.76
C ASP A 82 -14.15 10.86 -8.85
N PRO A 83 -12.92 10.93 -9.41
CA PRO A 83 -11.69 10.87 -8.63
C PRO A 83 -11.38 12.18 -7.91
N THR A 84 -12.11 13.27 -8.15
CA THR A 84 -11.76 14.62 -7.68
C THR A 84 -11.45 14.68 -6.19
N ARG A 85 -12.29 14.04 -5.36
CA ARG A 85 -12.08 14.02 -3.91
C ARG A 85 -10.87 13.18 -3.50
N PHE A 86 -10.62 12.06 -4.17
CA PHE A 86 -9.45 11.23 -3.95
C PHE A 86 -8.15 11.94 -4.36
N LEU A 87 -8.15 12.62 -5.51
CA LEU A 87 -7.01 13.41 -5.99
C LEU A 87 -6.62 14.47 -4.95
N ARG A 88 -7.60 15.25 -4.47
CA ARG A 88 -7.38 16.27 -3.45
C ARG A 88 -6.80 15.68 -2.15
N ARG A 89 -7.39 14.61 -1.61
CA ARG A 89 -6.89 13.96 -0.38
C ARG A 89 -5.47 13.43 -0.56
N THR A 90 -5.16 12.89 -1.72
CA THR A 90 -3.81 12.40 -2.06
C THR A 90 -2.79 13.54 -2.08
N GLN A 91 -3.14 14.67 -2.71
CA GLN A 91 -2.27 15.84 -2.74
C GLN A 91 -2.06 16.44 -1.35
N GLU A 92 -3.12 16.61 -0.56
CA GLU A 92 -3.04 17.12 0.83
C GLU A 92 -2.16 16.22 1.71
N ALA A 93 -2.29 14.90 1.57
CA ALA A 93 -1.46 13.93 2.28
C ALA A 93 0.01 14.05 1.87
N ARG A 94 0.28 14.17 0.56
CA ARG A 94 1.64 14.32 0.04
C ARG A 94 2.29 15.61 0.51
N GLU A 95 1.58 16.73 0.43
CA GLU A 95 2.06 18.03 0.92
C GLU A 95 2.37 18.01 2.42
N ARG A 96 1.49 17.36 3.22
CA ARG A 96 1.71 17.18 4.65
C ARG A 96 2.96 16.35 4.93
N ALA A 97 3.11 15.21 4.27
CA ALA A 97 4.27 14.33 4.47
C ALA A 97 5.59 15.00 4.07
N LEU A 98 5.60 15.72 2.94
CA LEU A 98 6.77 16.45 2.46
C LEU A 98 7.11 17.69 3.29
N ARG A 99 6.14 18.28 3.98
CA ARG A 99 6.36 19.41 4.89
C ARG A 99 6.99 18.97 6.21
N PHE A 100 6.46 17.91 6.82
CA PHE A 100 6.95 17.45 8.12
C PHE A 100 8.21 16.60 8.03
N ARG A 101 8.40 15.87 6.91
CA ARG A 101 9.52 14.93 6.67
C ARG A 101 9.97 14.20 7.94
N PRO A 102 9.07 13.43 8.59
CA PRO A 102 9.47 12.67 9.76
C PRO A 102 10.64 11.74 9.42
N GLU A 103 11.47 11.42 10.40
CA GLU A 103 12.50 10.40 10.23
C GLU A 103 11.88 9.12 9.65
N ARG A 104 12.48 8.61 8.58
CA ARG A 104 11.97 7.43 7.88
C ARG A 104 12.16 6.19 8.77
N ARG A 105 11.04 5.68 9.30
CA ARG A 105 10.97 4.48 10.17
C ARG A 105 10.54 3.20 9.45
N TRP A 106 10.57 3.23 8.12
CA TRP A 106 10.15 2.13 7.26
C TRP A 106 11.07 2.01 6.05
N THR A 107 11.10 0.82 5.45
CA THR A 107 11.84 0.52 4.23
C THR A 107 11.02 -0.36 3.29
N VAL A 108 11.39 -0.34 2.01
CA VAL A 108 10.91 -1.29 0.99
C VAL A 108 11.91 -2.42 0.78
N ASP A 109 13.11 -2.32 1.35
CA ASP A 109 14.12 -3.36 1.26
C ASP A 109 13.68 -4.56 2.12
N PRO A 110 13.47 -5.74 1.52
CA PRO A 110 13.01 -6.88 2.27
C PRO A 110 14.13 -7.44 3.17
N PRO A 111 13.79 -7.95 4.36
CA PRO A 111 14.72 -8.73 5.17
C PRO A 111 15.23 -9.97 4.43
N ASN A 112 16.39 -10.47 4.82
CA ASN A 112 17.01 -11.66 4.19
C ASN A 112 16.16 -12.95 4.26
N TRP A 113 15.25 -13.05 5.23
CA TRP A 113 14.35 -14.18 5.42
C TRP A 113 13.06 -14.05 4.60
N TRP A 114 12.77 -12.88 4.04
CA TRP A 114 11.54 -12.65 3.30
C TRP A 114 11.58 -13.36 1.95
N THR A 115 10.52 -14.07 1.58
CA THR A 115 10.38 -14.64 0.24
C THR A 115 9.64 -13.66 -0.67
N PRO A 116 10.30 -13.02 -1.65
CA PRO A 116 9.66 -12.04 -2.50
C PRO A 116 8.59 -12.68 -3.39
N THR A 117 7.45 -12.01 -3.54
CA THR A 117 6.35 -12.43 -4.42
C THR A 117 5.79 -11.25 -5.21
N VAL A 118 6.62 -10.24 -5.49
CA VAL A 118 6.19 -8.97 -6.10
C VAL A 118 6.08 -9.12 -7.62
N THR A 119 7.07 -9.78 -8.25
CA THR A 119 7.11 -10.00 -9.71
C THR A 119 6.48 -11.34 -10.11
N VAL A 120 6.15 -11.48 -11.39
CA VAL A 120 5.66 -12.74 -11.95
C VAL A 120 6.74 -13.83 -11.86
N GLU A 121 7.99 -13.48 -12.16
CA GLU A 121 9.13 -14.38 -12.08
C GLU A 121 9.30 -14.94 -10.67
N GLN A 122 9.28 -14.08 -9.65
CA GLN A 122 9.36 -14.47 -8.24
C GLN A 122 8.24 -15.45 -7.83
N ARG A 123 7.03 -15.28 -8.37
CA ARG A 123 5.91 -16.21 -8.09
C ARG A 123 6.08 -17.55 -8.81
N ARG A 124 6.66 -17.53 -10.01
CA ARG A 124 6.93 -18.74 -10.80
C ARG A 124 8.07 -19.57 -10.19
N SER A 125 9.02 -18.93 -9.51
CA SER A 125 10.12 -19.62 -8.83
C SER A 125 9.76 -20.21 -7.46
N LEU A 126 8.55 -19.97 -6.94
CA LEU A 126 8.10 -20.57 -5.68
C LEU A 126 7.98 -22.09 -5.80
N THR A 127 8.40 -22.81 -4.76
CA THR A 127 8.10 -24.23 -4.59
C THR A 127 6.59 -24.45 -4.43
N ALA A 128 6.12 -25.69 -4.59
CA ALA A 128 4.71 -26.02 -4.41
C ALA A 128 4.19 -25.61 -3.01
N ALA A 129 4.96 -25.91 -1.95
CA ALA A 129 4.60 -25.55 -0.58
C ALA A 129 4.61 -24.03 -0.35
N GLN A 130 5.57 -23.30 -0.92
CA GLN A 130 5.59 -21.84 -0.85
C GLN A 130 4.42 -21.21 -1.60
N ARG A 131 4.04 -21.77 -2.75
CA ARG A 131 2.89 -21.31 -3.53
C ARG A 131 1.59 -21.47 -2.75
N GLU A 132 1.39 -22.64 -2.15
CA GLU A 132 0.22 -22.91 -1.30
C GLU A 132 0.15 -21.95 -0.11
N ARG A 133 1.29 -21.66 0.53
CA ARG A 133 1.35 -20.74 1.67
C ARG A 133 1.15 -19.27 1.29
N PHE A 134 1.85 -18.79 0.25
CA PHE A 134 1.93 -17.36 -0.05
C PHE A 134 0.88 -16.86 -1.05
N LEU A 135 0.32 -17.74 -1.88
CA LEU A 135 -0.69 -17.35 -2.89
C LEU A 135 -2.11 -17.80 -2.51
N LYS A 136 -2.33 -18.34 -1.30
CA LYS A 136 -3.62 -18.86 -0.83
C LYS A 136 -4.80 -17.90 -1.03
N ASN A 137 -4.57 -16.60 -0.87
CA ASN A 137 -5.60 -15.56 -0.94
C ASN A 137 -5.69 -14.87 -2.32
N ARG A 138 -4.96 -15.38 -3.33
CA ARG A 138 -4.86 -14.77 -4.67
C ARG A 138 -5.39 -15.66 -5.81
N ALA A 139 -5.92 -16.84 -5.48
CA ALA A 139 -6.70 -17.65 -6.42
C ALA A 139 -8.15 -17.15 -6.39
N ALA A 140 -8.43 -16.12 -7.20
CA ALA A 140 -9.78 -15.68 -7.57
C ALA A 140 -9.81 -15.49 -9.08
#